data_AF-M4NIK9-F1
#
_entry.id   AF-M4NIK9-F1
#
_cell.length_a   1.000
_cell.length_b   1.000
_cell.length_c   1.000
_cell.angle_alpha   90.00
_cell.angle_beta   90.00
_cell.angle_gamma   90.00
#
_symmetry.space_group_name_H-M   'P 1'
#
loop_
_entity.id
_entity.type
_entity.pdbx_description
1 polymer ?
#
loop_
_entity_poly.entity_id
_entity_poly.type
_entity_poly.pdbx_seq_one_letter_code
_entity_poly.pdbx_strand_id
1 'polypeptide(L)'
;MALINCPDCKHSVSDTAPACPNCGRPIAPVQVEQTSKSYKGGMLIGFIVAVGGFFSAAAIGGAAGLTIVVIGLLLFVGSAIGGWWHHG
;
A
#
# COMPACT_ATOMS: atom_id res chain seq x y z
N MET A 1 24.17 -13.75 11.64
CA MET A 1 25.06 -13.71 10.47
C MET A 1 25.71 -15.06 10.32
N ALA A 2 24.98 -15.97 9.71
CA ALA A 2 25.51 -17.25 9.24
C ALA A 2 25.76 -17.13 7.73
N LEU A 3 26.87 -17.70 7.26
CA LEU A 3 27.03 -17.93 5.83
C LEU A 3 26.17 -19.14 5.47
N ILE A 4 25.25 -18.95 4.53
CA ILE A 4 24.45 -20.02 3.94
C ILE A 4 25.00 -20.36 2.55
N ASN A 5 24.78 -21.59 2.10
CA ASN A 5 25.10 -21.94 0.71
C ASN A 5 23.93 -21.55 -0.19
N CYS A 6 24.24 -20.80 -1.26
CA CYS A 6 23.24 -20.47 -2.27
C CYS A 6 22.67 -21.76 -2.88
N PRO A 7 21.33 -21.95 -2.98
CA PRO A 7 20.76 -23.21 -3.44
C PRO A 7 20.98 -23.48 -4.94
N ASP A 8 21.29 -22.43 -5.73
CA ASP A 8 21.58 -22.56 -7.16
C ASP A 8 23.07 -22.77 -7.44
N CYS A 9 23.92 -21.82 -7.03
CA CYS A 9 25.34 -21.83 -7.38
C CYS A 9 26.26 -22.41 -6.30
N LYS A 10 25.70 -22.82 -5.14
CA LYS A 10 26.43 -23.39 -3.98
C LYS A 10 27.50 -22.48 -3.38
N HIS A 11 27.56 -21.22 -3.80
CA HIS A 11 28.48 -20.24 -3.25
C HIS A 11 28.04 -19.83 -1.84
N SER A 12 29.00 -19.61 -0.95
CA SER A 12 28.72 -19.17 0.41
C SER A 12 28.33 -17.68 0.40
N VAL A 13 27.14 -17.37 0.90
CA VAL A 13 26.55 -16.02 0.92
C VAL A 13 25.98 -15.70 2.29
N SER A 14 25.94 -14.43 2.66
CA SER A 14 25.34 -14.00 3.93
C SER A 14 23.84 -14.32 3.95
N ASP A 15 23.35 -14.83 5.09
CA ASP A 15 21.91 -14.99 5.38
C ASP A 15 21.11 -13.69 5.23
N THR A 16 21.77 -12.54 5.36
CA THR A 16 21.20 -11.19 5.22
C THR A 16 21.36 -10.57 3.83
N ALA A 17 22.03 -11.23 2.89
CA ALA A 17 22.25 -10.66 1.55
C ALA A 17 20.91 -10.54 0.80
N PRO A 18 20.61 -9.40 0.15
CA PRO A 18 19.37 -9.26 -0.63
C PRO A 18 19.36 -10.22 -1.83
N ALA A 19 20.51 -10.42 -2.48
CA ALA A 19 20.70 -11.36 -3.56
C ALA A 19 22.12 -11.96 -3.52
N CYS A 20 22.27 -13.13 -4.15
CA CYS A 20 23.57 -13.77 -4.34
C CYS A 20 24.41 -12.96 -5.34
N PRO A 21 25.65 -12.54 -4.99
CA PRO A 21 26.50 -11.76 -5.89
C PRO A 21 27.05 -12.58 -7.07
N ASN A 22 26.99 -13.91 -7.01
CA ASN A 22 27.52 -14.79 -8.05
C ASN A 22 26.47 -15.11 -9.14
N CYS A 23 25.26 -15.47 -8.74
CA CYS A 23 24.20 -15.89 -9.68
C CYS A 23 22.99 -14.94 -9.75
N GLY A 24 22.89 -13.95 -8.86
CA GLY A 24 21.78 -12.99 -8.82
C GLY A 24 20.49 -13.50 -8.15
N ARG A 25 20.45 -14.73 -7.64
CA ARG A 25 19.27 -15.27 -6.95
C ARG A 25 18.94 -14.43 -5.71
N PRO A 26 17.69 -13.99 -5.50
CA PRO A 26 17.27 -13.36 -4.24
C PRO A 26 17.40 -14.36 -3.08
N ILE A 27 18.08 -13.93 -2.01
CA ILE A 27 18.33 -14.75 -0.81
C ILE A 27 17.39 -14.30 0.32
N ALA A 28 17.27 -12.99 0.52
CA ALA A 28 16.30 -12.44 1.46
C ALA A 28 14.88 -12.47 0.86
N PRO A 29 13.86 -12.86 1.64
CA PRO A 29 12.47 -12.73 1.21
C PRO A 29 12.16 -11.24 1.01
N VAL A 30 11.72 -10.89 -0.20
CA VAL A 30 11.22 -9.54 -0.48
C VAL A 30 10.02 -9.29 0.44
N GLN A 31 10.19 -8.37 1.39
CA GLN A 31 9.11 -7.93 2.26
C GLN A 31 8.14 -7.10 1.41
N VAL A 32 7.19 -7.77 0.76
CA VAL A 32 6.06 -7.10 0.16
C VAL A 32 5.10 -6.73 1.28
N GLU A 33 4.83 -5.43 1.43
CA GLU A 33 3.86 -4.93 2.40
C GLU A 33 2.51 -5.62 2.13
N GLN A 34 2.07 -6.47 3.07
CA GLN A 34 0.84 -7.27 2.94
C GLN A 34 -0.44 -6.44 3.08
N THR A 35 -0.37 -5.10 3.10
CA THR A 35 -1.56 -4.26 2.99
C THR A 35 -2.35 -4.70 1.77
N SER A 36 -3.51 -5.31 2.01
CA SER A 36 -4.30 -5.89 0.94
C SER A 36 -4.70 -4.81 -0.06
N LYS A 37 -4.54 -5.12 -1.35
CA LYS A 37 -4.81 -4.23 -2.48
C LYS A 37 -6.20 -3.58 -2.41
N SER A 38 -7.15 -4.24 -1.75
CA SER A 38 -8.51 -3.77 -1.51
C SER A 38 -8.58 -2.47 -0.69
N TYR A 39 -7.84 -2.34 0.43
CA TYR A 39 -7.90 -1.14 1.27
C TYR A 39 -7.17 0.04 0.62
N LYS A 40 -6.03 -0.20 -0.05
CA LYS A 40 -5.34 0.82 -0.88
C LYS A 40 -6.26 1.32 -2.01
N GLY A 41 -7.05 0.43 -2.62
CA GLY A 41 -8.08 0.80 -3.60
C GLY A 41 -9.19 1.67 -3.02
N GLY A 42 -9.71 1.29 -1.84
CA GLY A 42 -10.72 2.08 -1.11
C GLY A 42 -10.23 3.49 -0.72
N MET A 43 -8.98 3.59 -0.26
CA MET A 43 -8.32 4.87 0.01
C MET A 43 -8.24 5.76 -1.25
N LEU A 44 -7.84 5.20 -2.39
CA LEU A 44 -7.74 5.96 -3.64
C LEU A 44 -9.12 6.46 -4.10
N ILE A 45 -10.14 5.60 -4.06
CA ILE A 45 -11.51 5.96 -4.46
C ILE A 45 -12.06 7.05 -3.53
N GLY A 46 -11.94 6.89 -2.21
CA GLY A 46 -12.38 7.88 -1.24
C GLY A 46 -11.72 9.24 -1.45
N PHE A 47 -10.41 9.25 -1.73
CA PHE A 47 -9.66 10.48 -2.03
C PHE A 47 -10.16 11.17 -3.31
N ILE A 48 -10.32 10.42 -4.41
CA ILE A 48 -10.82 10.98 -5.69
C ILE A 48 -12.22 11.56 -5.52
N VAL A 49 -13.11 10.86 -4.81
CA VAL A 49 -14.48 11.33 -4.53
C VAL A 49 -14.47 12.60 -3.68
N ALA A 50 -13.64 12.67 -2.64
CA ALA A 50 -13.52 13.86 -1.80
C ALA A 50 -13.00 15.07 -2.59
N VAL A 51 -11.96 14.88 -3.41
CA VAL A 51 -11.40 15.94 -4.27
C VAL A 51 -12.42 16.40 -5.31
N GLY A 52 -13.08 15.46 -6.00
CA GLY A 52 -14.14 15.77 -6.97
C GLY A 52 -15.32 16.52 -6.33
N GLY A 53 -15.73 16.09 -5.13
CA GLY A 53 -16.73 16.78 -4.30
C GLY A 53 -16.33 18.21 -3.93
N PHE A 54 -15.05 18.43 -3.62
CA PHE A 54 -14.54 19.76 -3.26
C PHE A 54 -14.57 20.72 -4.44
N PHE A 55 -14.13 20.26 -5.62
CA PHE A 55 -14.21 21.07 -6.85
C PHE A 55 -15.66 21.35 -7.27
N SER A 56 -16.56 20.38 -7.13
CA SER A 56 -17.99 20.59 -7.43
C SER A 56 -18.67 21.50 -6.40
N ALA A 57 -18.30 21.45 -5.12
CA ALA A 57 -18.76 22.40 -4.11
C ALA A 57 -18.28 23.83 -4.42
N ALA A 58 -17.02 23.99 -4.84
CA ALA A 58 -16.46 25.30 -5.19
C ALA A 58 -17.03 25.89 -6.48
N ALA A 59 -17.40 25.06 -7.46
CA ALA A 59 -17.92 25.50 -8.75
C ALA A 59 -19.44 25.73 -8.75
N ILE A 60 -20.21 24.84 -8.13
CA ILE A 60 -21.68 24.82 -8.23
C ILE A 60 -22.33 25.44 -6.99
N GLY A 61 -21.61 25.52 -5.86
CA GLY A 61 -22.11 26.13 -4.62
C GLY A 61 -23.37 25.44 -4.11
N GLY A 62 -23.23 24.45 -3.24
CA GLY A 62 -24.41 23.79 -2.67
C GLY A 62 -24.11 22.66 -1.70
N ALA A 63 -25.13 22.34 -0.89
CA ALA A 63 -25.08 21.25 0.08
C ALA A 63 -24.70 19.90 -0.55
N ALA A 64 -25.05 19.69 -1.82
CA ALA A 64 -24.72 18.47 -2.56
C ALA A 64 -23.20 18.27 -2.75
N GLY A 65 -22.42 19.34 -2.95
CA GLY A 65 -20.96 19.22 -3.04
C GLY A 65 -20.34 18.83 -1.70
N LEU A 66 -20.83 19.43 -0.61
CA LEU A 66 -20.38 19.12 0.75
C LEU A 66 -20.75 17.69 1.17
N THR A 67 -21.93 17.18 0.81
CA THR A 67 -22.29 15.79 1.12
C THR A 67 -21.39 14.79 0.38
N ILE A 68 -21.02 15.07 -0.87
CA ILE A 68 -20.07 14.23 -1.63
C ILE A 68 -18.68 14.23 -0.97
N VAL A 69 -18.21 15.39 -0.51
CA VAL A 69 -16.92 15.49 0.22
C VAL A 69 -16.97 14.64 1.49
N VAL A 70 -18.03 14.75 2.29
CA VAL A 70 -18.19 13.99 3.53
C VAL A 70 -18.23 12.49 3.24
N ILE A 71 -18.95 12.05 2.21
CA ILE A 71 -18.98 10.64 1.79
C ILE A 71 -17.58 10.16 1.39
N GLY A 72 -16.85 10.94 0.59
CA GLY A 72 -15.48 10.62 0.19
C GLY A 72 -14.53 10.48 1.38
N LEU A 73 -14.62 11.40 2.36
CA LEU A 73 -13.82 11.35 3.58
C LEU A 73 -14.16 10.15 4.46
N LEU A 74 -15.44 9.82 4.63
CA LEU A 74 -15.86 8.64 5.39
C LEU A 74 -15.34 7.34 4.77
N LEU A 75 -15.39 7.21 3.44
CA LEU A 75 -14.83 6.07 2.73
C LEU A 75 -13.31 6.00 2.85
N PHE A 76 -12.62 7.13 2.76
CA PHE A 76 -11.17 7.21 2.94
C PHE A 76 -10.74 6.78 4.35
N VAL A 77 -11.37 7.36 5.37
CA VAL A 77 -11.07 7.09 6.79
C VAL A 77 -11.45 5.66 7.16
N GLY A 78 -12.61 5.18 6.73
CA GLY A 78 -13.01 3.78 6.97
C GLY A 78 -12.04 2.78 6.34
N SER A 79 -11.56 3.06 5.12
CA SER A 79 -10.53 2.25 4.46
C SER A 79 -9.18 2.30 5.16
N ALA A 80 -8.80 3.48 5.70
CA ALA A 80 -7.57 3.65 6.46
C ALA A 80 -7.59 2.87 7.79
N ILE A 81 -8.70 2.98 8.54
CA ILE A 81 -8.90 2.26 9.81
C ILE A 81 -8.96 0.76 9.56
N GLY A 82 -9.67 0.31 8.51
CA GLY A 82 -9.74 -1.11 8.15
C GLY A 82 -8.38 -1.69 7.75
N GLY A 83 -7.57 -0.92 7.01
CA GLY A 83 -6.19 -1.29 6.70
C GLY A 83 -5.33 -1.44 7.96
N TRP A 84 -5.47 -0.51 8.91
CA TRP A 84 -4.76 -0.56 10.19
C TRP A 84 -5.20 -1.74 11.09
N TRP A 85 -6.50 -2.04 11.16
CA TRP A 85 -7.02 -3.15 11.98
C TRP A 85 -6.65 -4.55 11.46
N HIS A 86 -6.47 -4.70 10.15
CA HIS A 86 -6.16 -6.01 9.56
C HIS A 86 -4.67 -6.28 9.36
N HIS A 87 -3.84 -5.23 9.31
CA HIS A 87 -2.41 -5.34 8.97
C HIS A 87 -1.47 -4.60 9.95
N GLY A 88 -2.00 -4.13 11.08
CA GLY A 88 -1.23 -3.55 12.20
C GLY A 88 -0.62 -4.60 13.12
#